data_AF-A0A2A3TA44-F1
#
_entry.id   AF-A0A2A3TA44-F1
#
_cell.length_a   1.000
_cell.length_b   1.000
_cell.length_c   1.000
_cell.angle_alpha   90.00
_cell.angle_beta   90.00
_cell.angle_gamma   90.00
#
_symmetry.space_group_name_H-M   'P 1'
#
loop_
_entity.id
_entity.type
_entity.pdbx_description
1 polymer ?
#
loop_
_entity_poly.entity_id
_entity_poly.type
_entity_poly.pdbx_seq_one_letter_code
_entity_poly.pdbx_strand_id
1 'polypeptide(L)' 'MSEQEELMDNLLNLDLEIIYTVRDLHKENWNSDSLKAQVEDLLKIRDEMVVKLMSFNGDDHSCDCGDEHNHDESNSSK' A
#
# COMPACT_ATOMS: atom_id res chain seq x y z
N MET A 1 -12.00 -15.68 6.77
CA MET A 1 -11.53 -14.38 6.27
C MET A 1 -11.74 -13.40 7.40
N SER A 2 -10.65 -12.92 8.00
CA SER A 2 -10.74 -11.87 9.02
C SER A 2 -11.07 -10.53 8.36
N GLU A 3 -11.57 -9.58 9.15
CA GLU A 3 -11.81 -8.22 8.67
C GLU A 3 -10.52 -7.57 8.13
N GLN A 4 -9.38 -7.88 8.75
CA GLN A 4 -8.06 -7.43 8.27
C GLN A 4 -7.68 -8.04 6.92
N GLU A 5 -7.92 -9.34 6.71
CA GLU A 5 -7.68 -10.01 5.42
C GLU A 5 -8.57 -9.41 4.32
N GLU A 6 -9.86 -9.20 4.59
CA GLU A 6 -10.78 -8.57 3.65
C GLU A 6 -10.35 -7.14 3.30
N LEU A 7 -9.85 -6.39 4.28
CA LEU A 7 -9.39 -5.02 4.08
C LEU A 7 -8.08 -4.96 3.27
N MET A 8 -7.16 -5.92 3.46
CA MET A 8 -5.97 -6.09 2.61
C MET A 8 -6.33 -6.47 1.17
N ASP A 9 -7.30 -7.38 0.97
CA ASP A 9 -7.77 -7.76 -0.36
C ASP A 9 -8.40 -6.56 -1.09
N ASN A 10 -9.23 -5.78 -0.39
CA ASN A 10 -9.82 -4.56 -0.93
C ASN A 10 -8.77 -3.51 -1.27
N LEU A 11 -7.75 -3.34 -0.44
CA LEU A 11 -6.64 -2.42 -0.70
C LEU A 11 -5.85 -2.83 -1.95
N LEU A 12 -5.55 -4.13 -2.11
CA LEU A 12 -4.88 -4.64 -3.31
C LEU A 12 -5.71 -4.41 -4.57
N ASN A 13 -7.03 -4.64 -4.51
CA ASN A 13 -7.93 -4.38 -5.64
C ASN A 13 -7.92 -2.90 -6.03
N LEU A 14 -7.95 -2.01 -5.04
CA LEU A 14 -7.90 -0.57 -5.25
C LEU A 14 -6.56 -0.13 -5.85
N ASP A 15 -5.44 -0.65 -5.35
CA ASP A 15 -4.11 -0.39 -5.90
C ASP A 15 -4.00 -0.81 -7.37
N LEU A 16 -4.57 -1.98 -7.71
CA LEU A 16 -4.65 -2.43 -9.10
C LEU A 16 -5.51 -1.50 -9.96
N GLU A 17 -6.67 -1.04 -9.46
CA GLU A 17 -7.52 -0.07 -10.16
C GLU A 17 -6.79 1.25 -10.43
N ILE A 18 -6.09 1.80 -9.43
CA ILE A 18 -5.25 2.99 -9.58
C ILE A 18 -4.21 2.78 -10.70
N ILE A 19 -3.53 1.63 -10.71
CA ILE A 19 -2.54 1.30 -11.75
C ILE A 19 -3.21 1.26 -13.13
N TYR A 20 -4.42 0.72 -13.26
CA TYR A 20 -5.16 0.71 -14.52
C TYR A 20 -5.52 2.13 -14.97
N THR A 21 -6.10 2.96 -14.10
CA THR A 21 -6.48 4.34 -14.41
C THR A 21 -5.27 5.19 -14.78
N VAL A 22 -4.16 5.06 -14.05
CA VAL A 22 -2.90 5.75 -14.39
C VAL A 22 -2.34 5.28 -15.74
N ARG A 23 -2.43 3.98 -16.05
CA ARG A 23 -2.00 3.45 -17.34
C ARG A 23 -2.84 4.00 -18.49
N ASP A 24 -4.15 4.16 -18.29
CA ASP A 24 -5.03 4.76 -19.30
C ASP A 24 -4.78 6.27 -19.44
N LEU A 25 -4.58 6.98 -18.33
CA LEU A 25 -4.18 8.39 -18.35
C LEU A 25 -2.86 8.59 -19.11
N HIS A 26 -1.90 7.68 -18.93
CA HIS A 26 -0.64 7.68 -19.67
C HIS A 26 -0.85 7.47 -21.17
N LYS A 27 -1.75 6.56 -21.60
CA LYS A 27 -2.09 6.36 -23.03
C LYS A 27 -2.71 7.61 -23.64
N GLU A 28 -3.44 8.39 -22.84
CA GLU A 28 -4.00 9.69 -23.25
C GLU A 28 -3.02 10.86 -23.07
N ASN A 29 -1.73 10.57 -22.87
CA ASN A 29 -0.65 11.55 -22.71
C ASN A 29 -0.95 12.55 -21.57
N TRP A 30 -1.54 12.08 -20.48
CA TRP A 30 -1.85 12.86 -19.28
C TRP A 30 -2.83 14.03 -19.51
N ASN A 31 -3.61 14.01 -20.60
CA ASN A 31 -4.47 15.14 -20.97
C ASN A 31 -5.90 15.04 -20.45
N SER A 32 -6.33 13.86 -19.98
CA SER A 32 -7.70 13.69 -19.49
C SER A 32 -7.85 14.10 -18.04
N ASP A 33 -8.54 15.23 -17.84
CA ASP A 33 -8.85 15.74 -16.50
C ASP A 33 -9.81 14.81 -15.75
N SER A 34 -10.66 14.06 -16.47
CA SER A 34 -11.52 13.04 -15.87
C SER A 34 -10.70 11.91 -15.25
N LEU A 35 -9.69 11.41 -15.97
CA LEU A 35 -8.83 10.33 -15.46
C LEU A 35 -7.93 10.84 -14.33
N LYS A 36 -7.48 12.10 -14.36
CA LYS A 36 -6.76 12.72 -13.23
C LYS A 36 -7.62 12.79 -11.98
N ALA A 37 -8.86 13.27 -12.10
CA ALA A 37 -9.80 13.33 -10.99
C ALA A 37 -10.07 11.93 -10.42
N GLN A 38 -10.26 10.94 -11.29
CA GLN A 38 -10.45 9.56 -10.87
C GLN A 38 -9.24 9.01 -10.09
N VAL A 39 -8.00 9.26 -10.55
CA VAL A 39 -6.80 8.85 -9.80
C VAL A 39 -6.75 9.53 -8.43
N GLU A 40 -7.08 10.82 -8.34
CA GLU A 40 -7.11 11.55 -7.06
C GLU A 40 -8.14 10.95 -6.09
N ASP A 41 -9.35 10.66 -6.57
CA ASP A 41 -10.41 10.07 -5.75
C ASP A 41 -10.05 8.66 -5.28
N LEU A 42 -9.47 7.83 -6.14
CA LEU A 42 -9.00 6.49 -5.76
C LEU A 42 -7.87 6.56 -4.72
N LEU A 43 -6.93 7.51 -4.85
CA LEU A 43 -5.87 7.72 -3.87
C LEU A 43 -6.43 8.13 -2.50
N LYS A 44 -7.45 8.99 -2.44
CA LYS A 44 -8.12 9.34 -1.17
C LYS A 44 -8.73 8.12 -0.49
N ILE A 45 -9.44 7.29 -1.26
CA ILE A 45 -10.04 6.06 -0.73
C ILE A 45 -8.95 5.11 -0.21
N ARG A 46 -7.82 5.02 -0.93
CA ARG A 46 -6.67 4.20 -0.53
C ARG A 46 -6.11 4.66 0.80
N ASP A 47 -5.92 5.96 0.97
CA ASP A 47 -5.41 6.54 2.22
C ASP A 47 -6.35 6.24 3.39
N GLU A 48 -7.68 6.38 3.20
CA GLU A 48 -8.67 6.03 4.21
C GLU A 48 -8.63 4.54 4.59
N MET A 49 -8.46 3.65 3.61
CA MET A 49 -8.33 2.20 3.86
C MET A 49 -7.05 1.88 4.61
N VAL A 50 -5.92 2.50 4.24
CA VAL A 50 -4.65 2.32 4.96
C VAL A 50 -4.76 2.78 6.41
N VAL A 51 -5.40 3.93 6.68
CA VAL A 51 -5.64 4.40 8.07
C VAL A 51 -6.45 3.38 8.87
N LYS A 52 -7.51 2.81 8.27
CA LYS A 52 -8.29 1.74 8.90
C LYS A 52 -7.43 0.51 9.15
N LEU A 53 -6.63 0.08 8.17
CA LEU A 53 -5.72 -1.06 8.32
C LEU A 53 -4.72 -0.85 9.47
N MET A 54 -4.09 0.33 9.54
CA MET A 54 -3.17 0.70 10.61
C MET A 54 -3.83 0.68 11.99
N SER A 55 -5.14 0.95 12.08
CA SER A 55 -5.87 0.87 13.36
C SER A 55 -6.00 -0.57 13.90
N PHE A 56 -6.01 -1.58 13.02
CA PHE A 56 -5.96 -3.00 13.43
C PHE A 56 -4.57 -3.41 13.93
N ASN A 57 -3.51 -2.73 13.49
CA ASN A 57 -2.14 -2.95 13.96
C ASN A 57 -1.85 -2.31 15.34
N GLY A 58 -2.82 -1.60 15.94
CA GLY A 58 -2.67 -0.83 17.18
C GLY A 58 -2.49 -1.63 18.48
N ASP A 59 -2.43 -2.97 18.44
CA ASP A 59 -2.10 -3.81 19.60
C ASP A 59 -0.62 -4.26 19.64
N ASP A 60 0.21 -3.85 18.67
CA ASP A 60 1.65 -4.13 18.70
C ASP A 60 2.45 -2.88 18.31
N HIS A 61 2.54 -1.94 19.25
CA HIS A 61 3.54 -0.87 19.23
C HIS A 61 4.95 -1.43 19.47
N SER A 62 5.44 -2.23 18.54
CA SER A 62 6.85 -2.61 18.44
C SER A 62 7.35 -2.48 17.00
N CYS A 63 7.05 -1.35 16.35
CA CYS A 63 7.88 -0.88 15.25
C CYS A 63 9.17 -0.30 15.84
N ASP A 64 10.03 -1.18 16.36
CA ASP A 64 11.42 -0.89 16.73
C ASP A 64 12.30 -0.96 15.47
N CYS A 65 11.99 -0.11 14.48
CA CYS A 65 12.89 0.14 13.37
C CYS A 65 13.91 1.21 13.82
N GLY A 66 14.71 0.86 14.83
CA GLY A 66 15.66 1.75 15.50
C GLY A 66 17.01 1.13 15.86
N ASP A 67 17.13 -0.20 15.91
CA ASP A 67 18.42 -0.86 16.18
C ASP A 67 19.02 -1.47 14.91
N GLU A 68 20.24 -1.05 14.64
CA GLU A 68 21.11 -1.48 13.55
C GLU A 68 21.30 -3.01 13.57
N HIS A 69 20.62 -3.74 12.68
CA HIS A 69 20.99 -5.12 12.36
C HIS A 69 22.26 -5.14 11.50
N ASN A 70 23.40 -4.84 12.12
CA ASN A 70 24.70 -5.36 11.67
C ASN A 70 24.71 -6.87 11.92
N HIS A 71 24.18 -7.66 10.98
CA HIS A 71 24.46 -9.09 10.95
C HIS A 71 25.80 -9.31 10.25
N ASP A 72 26.84 -9.23 11.08
CA ASP A 72 28.22 -9.57 10.79
C ASP A 72 28.33 -11.01 10.27
N GLU A 73 29.24 -11.20 9.32
CA GLU A 73 29.60 -12.48 8.73
C GLU A 73 30.25 -13.37 9.79
N SER A 74 29.72 -14.57 10.05
CA SER A 74 30.48 -15.64 10.72
C SER A 74 29.95 -17.02 10.39
N ASN A 75 30.44 -17.52 9.26
CA ASN A 75 31.03 -18.84 9.05
C ASN A 75 30.85 -19.87 10.20
N SER A 76 30.19 -21.00 9.92
CA SER A 76 30.58 -22.30 10.49
C SER A 76 29.92 -23.48 9.77
N SER A 77 30.55 -23.91 8.68
CA SER A 77 30.47 -25.32 8.26
C SER A 77 31.15 -26.18 9.31
N LYS A 78 30.44 -27.18 9.83
CA LYS A 78 31.01 -28.42 10.36
C LYS A 78 30.00 -29.55 10.30
#